data_AF-A0A0R3SX21-F1
#
_entry.id   AF-A0A0R3SX21-F1
#
_cell.length_a   1.000
_cell.length_b   1.000
_cell.length_c   1.000
_cell.angle_alpha   90.00
_cell.angle_beta   90.00
_cell.angle_gamma   90.00
#
_symmetry.space_group_name_H-M   'P 1'
#
loop_
_entity.id
_entity.type
_entity.pdbx_description
1 polymer ?
#
loop_
_entity_poly.entity_id
_entity_poly.type
_entity_poly.pdbx_seq_one_letter_code
_entity_poly.pdbx_strand_id
1 'polypeptide(L)'
;MNDSISFQEIIKFAENYAALSGQDLKNMTTFKRVEGNPVCEQLRADLNQLSEDQARIDSELKIIKVNQERARTLLKEFGFE
;
A
#
# COMPACT_ATOMS: atom_id res chain seq x y z
N MET A 1 -26.37 -2.44 0.79
CA MET A 1 -25.33 -3.19 1.53
C MET A 1 -25.28 -2.58 2.91
N ASN A 2 -25.58 -3.35 3.95
CA ASN A 2 -25.46 -2.89 5.33
C ASN A 2 -24.01 -3.14 5.74
N ASP A 3 -23.16 -2.12 5.60
CA ASP A 3 -21.78 -2.14 6.07
C ASP A 3 -21.75 -1.95 7.59
N SER A 4 -22.38 -2.88 8.30
CA SER A 4 -22.40 -2.92 9.74
C SER A 4 -21.04 -3.42 10.22
N ILE A 5 -20.14 -2.49 10.57
CA ILE A 5 -18.88 -2.82 11.24
C ILE A 5 -19.21 -3.59 12.52
N SER A 6 -18.66 -4.80 12.65
CA SER A 6 -18.86 -5.62 13.85
C SER A 6 -18.16 -5.00 15.05
N PHE A 7 -18.70 -5.25 16.25
CA PHE A 7 -18.07 -4.81 17.49
C PHE A 7 -16.62 -5.33 17.63
N GLN A 8 -16.35 -6.54 17.12
CA GLN A 8 -15.01 -7.11 17.09
C GLN A 8 -14.05 -6.26 16.24
N GLU A 9 -14.48 -5.77 15.08
CA GLU A 9 -13.66 -4.91 14.22
C GLU A 9 -13.38 -3.56 14.89
N ILE A 10 -14.34 -3.01 15.62
CA ILE A 10 -14.17 -1.76 16.39
C ILE A 10 -13.11 -1.94 17.48
N ILE A 11 -13.18 -3.04 18.25
CA ILE A 11 -12.18 -3.31 19.30
C ILE A 11 -10.80 -3.51 18.70
N LYS A 12 -10.70 -4.28 17.61
CA LYS A 12 -9.42 -4.52 16.92
C LYS A 12 -8.80 -3.23 16.40
N PHE A 13 -9.62 -2.33 15.87
CA PHE A 13 -9.16 -1.00 15.44
C PHE A 13 -8.61 -0.19 16.62
N ALA A 14 -9.33 -0.15 17.75
CA ALA A 14 -8.93 0.59 18.93
C ALA A 14 -7.61 0.05 19.54
N GLU A 15 -7.46 -1.27 19.59
CA GLU A 15 -6.22 -1.93 20.05
C GLU A 15 -5.03 -1.59 19.14
N ASN A 16 -5.21 -1.68 17.82
CA ASN A 16 -4.17 -1.32 16.86
C ASN A 16 -3.80 0.17 16.97
N TYR A 17 -4.78 1.05 17.14
CA TYR A 17 -4.55 2.48 17.29
C TYR A 17 -3.79 2.82 18.58
N ALA A 18 -4.15 2.18 19.70
CA ALA A 18 -3.43 2.32 20.96
C ALA A 18 -1.98 1.86 20.82
N ALA A 19 -1.75 0.69 20.19
CA ALA A 19 -0.42 0.16 19.93
C ALA A 19 0.42 1.09 19.05
N LEU A 20 -0.17 1.66 17.99
CA LEU A 20 0.47 2.67 17.14
C LEU A 20 0.76 3.99 17.88
N SER A 21 0.02 4.26 18.95
CA SER A 21 0.25 5.39 19.86
C SER A 21 1.20 5.03 21.01
N GLY A 22 1.77 3.82 21.03
CA GLY A 22 2.68 3.36 22.08
C GLY A 22 2.01 3.17 23.45
N GLN A 23 0.69 2.96 23.47
CA GLN A 23 -0.13 2.85 24.67
C GLN A 23 -0.91 1.53 24.69
N ASP A 24 -1.26 1.05 25.88
CA ASP A 24 -2.31 0.03 26.05
C ASP A 24 -3.67 0.72 25.97
N LEU A 25 -4.63 0.10 25.27
CA LEU A 25 -5.98 0.64 25.11
C LEU A 25 -6.64 0.97 26.46
N LYS A 26 -6.41 0.16 27.51
CA LYS A 26 -6.97 0.37 28.86
C LYS A 26 -6.41 1.61 29.56
N ASN A 27 -5.18 2.00 29.21
CA ASN A 27 -4.46 3.12 29.81
C ASN A 27 -4.36 4.32 28.86
N MET A 28 -5.10 4.27 27.75
CA MET A 28 -5.05 5.29 26.72
C MET A 28 -5.71 6.57 27.23
N THR A 29 -4.90 7.59 27.49
CA THR A 29 -5.36 8.89 27.99
C THR A 29 -5.32 9.98 26.92
N THR A 30 -4.66 9.71 25.79
CA THR A 30 -4.45 10.69 24.72
C THR A 30 -4.54 10.04 23.34
N PHE A 31 -5.25 10.70 22.43
CA PHE A 31 -5.36 10.31 21.02
C PHE A 31 -4.28 10.96 20.14
N LYS A 32 -3.09 11.19 20.71
CA LYS A 32 -1.99 11.82 19.98
C LYS A 32 -1.03 10.74 19.51
N ARG A 33 -0.68 10.83 18.23
CA ARG A 33 0.40 10.02 17.65
C ARG A 33 1.68 10.35 18.41
N VAL A 34 2.34 9.33 18.96
CA VAL A 34 3.66 9.50 19.58
C VAL A 34 4.67 9.61 18.45
N GLU A 35 5.31 10.78 18.34
CA GLU A 35 6.50 10.94 17.50
C GLU A 35 7.59 9.98 17.97
N GLY A 36 8.28 9.32 17.03
CA GLY A 36 9.31 8.34 17.36
C GLY A 36 8.82 6.94 17.72
N ASN A 37 7.53 6.61 17.53
CA ASN A 37 7.09 5.21 17.66
C ASN A 37 7.70 4.36 16.52
N PRO A 38 8.56 3.36 16.82
CA PRO A 38 9.25 2.56 15.81
C PRO A 38 8.31 1.82 14.86
N VAL A 39 7.13 1.40 15.33
CA VAL A 39 6.12 0.70 14.51
C VAL A 39 5.51 1.66 13.48
N CYS A 40 5.23 2.90 13.89
CA CYS A 40 4.73 3.92 12.97
C CYS A 40 5.79 4.35 11.95
N GLU A 41 7.06 4.43 12.35
CA GLU A 41 8.16 4.77 11.46
C GLU A 41 8.42 3.65 10.46
N GLN A 42 8.43 2.40 10.91
CA GLN A 42 8.54 1.23 10.04
C GLN A 42 7.39 1.19 9.03
N LEU A 43 6.14 1.34 9.50
CA LEU A 43 4.98 1.37 8.61
C LEU A 43 5.08 2.48 7.55
N ARG A 44 5.61 3.66 7.92
CA ARG A 44 5.83 4.75 6.97
C ARG A 44 6.92 4.41 5.96
N ALA A 45 8.01 3.78 6.40
CA ALA A 45 9.09 3.33 5.52
C ALA A 45 8.57 2.28 4.52
N ASP A 46 7.80 1.30 5.00
CA ASP A 46 7.21 0.24 4.17
C ASP A 46 6.25 0.84 3.12
N LEU A 47 5.41 1.81 3.51
CA LEU A 47 4.51 2.50 2.57
C LEU A 47 5.26 3.31 1.51
N ASN A 48 6.35 3.98 1.88
CA ASN A 48 7.18 4.71 0.93
C ASN A 48 7.84 3.74 -0.06
N GLN A 49 8.38 2.61 0.43
CA GLN A 49 8.99 1.59 -0.42
C GLN A 49 7.96 1.01 -1.41
N LEU A 50 6.75 0.70 -0.94
CA LEU A 50 5.67 0.22 -1.82
C LEU A 50 5.30 1.25 -2.89
N SER A 51 5.30 2.55 -2.54
CA SER A 51 5.05 3.62 -3.50
C SER A 51 6.14 3.71 -4.56
N GLU A 52 7.41 3.54 -4.18
CA GLU A 52 8.53 3.52 -5.11
C GLU A 52 8.50 2.29 -6.03
N ASP A 53 8.21 1.12 -5.46
CA ASP A 53 8.08 -0.13 -6.20
C ASP A 53 6.92 -0.05 -7.21
N GLN A 54 5.79 0.54 -6.82
CA GLN A 54 4.66 0.77 -7.73
C GLN A 54 5.06 1.65 -8.92
N ALA A 55 5.77 2.76 -8.67
CA ALA A 55 6.25 3.64 -9.73
C ALA A 55 7.23 2.93 -10.69
N ARG A 56 8.11 2.06 -10.16
CA ARG A 56 9.02 1.24 -10.96
C ARG A 56 8.25 0.26 -11.84
N ILE A 57 7.29 -0.47 -11.28
CA ILE A 57 6.47 -1.43 -12.02
C ILE A 57 5.69 -0.74 -13.14
N ASP A 58 5.09 0.42 -12.87
CA ASP A 58 4.36 1.18 -13.90
C ASP A 58 5.25 1.64 -15.06
N SER A 59 6.49 2.03 -14.75
CA SER A 59 7.50 2.36 -15.76
C SER A 59 7.89 1.15 -16.62
N GLU A 60 8.15 0.00 -16.00
CA GLU A 60 8.48 -1.24 -16.71
C GLU A 60 7.32 -1.73 -17.59
N LEU A 61 6.08 -1.67 -17.07
CA LEU A 61 4.88 -2.01 -17.83
C LEU A 61 4.72 -1.11 -19.06
N LYS A 62 5.02 0.18 -18.95
CA LYS A 62 4.99 1.10 -20.10
C LYS A 62 5.99 0.68 -21.17
N ILE A 63 7.20 0.30 -20.78
CA ILE A 63 8.24 -0.18 -21.71
C ILE A 63 7.79 -1.47 -22.40
N ILE A 64 7.26 -2.42 -21.64
CA ILE A 64 6.76 -3.70 -22.17
C ILE A 64 5.66 -3.46 -23.21
N LYS A 65 4.70 -2.57 -22.94
CA LYS A 65 3.63 -2.23 -23.88
C LYS A 65 4.18 -1.62 -25.18
N VAL A 66 5.15 -0.72 -25.08
CA VAL A 66 5.80 -0.13 -26.26
C VAL A 66 6.52 -1.20 -27.09
N ASN A 67 7.23 -2.11 -26.43
CA ASN A 67 7.93 -3.20 -27.11
C ASN A 67 6.96 -4.19 -27.75
N GLN A 68 5.84 -4.49 -27.09
CA GLN A 68 4.77 -5.32 -27.64
C GLN A 68 4.19 -4.71 -28.92
N GLU A 69 3.93 -3.40 -28.94
CA GLU A 69 3.41 -2.72 -30.13
C GLU A 69 4.43 -2.69 -31.28
N ARG A 70 5.72 -2.49 -30.96
CA ARG A 70 6.80 -2.60 -31.95
C ARG A 70 6.88 -4.01 -32.54
N ALA A 71 6.78 -5.04 -31.71
CA ALA A 71 6.81 -6.42 -32.16
C ALA A 71 5.61 -6.75 -33.07
N ARG A 72 4.40 -6.29 -32.72
CA ARG A 72 3.21 -6.42 -33.58
C ARG A 72 3.42 -5.75 -34.94
N THR A 73 3.92 -4.52 -34.94
CA THR A 73 4.21 -3.78 -36.18
C THR A 73 5.18 -4.57 -37.07
N LEU A 74 6.27 -5.09 -36.50
CA LEU A 74 7.23 -5.91 -37.24
C LEU A 74 6.60 -7.19 -37.80
N LEU A 75 5.82 -7.92 -36.99
CA LEU A 75 5.13 -9.13 -37.45
C LEU A 75 4.24 -8.84 -38.66
N LYS A 76 3.53 -7.71 -38.64
CA LYS A 76 2.70 -7.25 -39.74
C LYS A 76 3.50 -6.87 -40.99
N GLU A 77 4.64 -6.18 -40.83
CA GLU A 77 5.55 -5.85 -41.93
C GLU A 77 6.14 -7.08 -42.62
N PHE A 78 6.41 -8.15 -41.86
CA PHE A 78 6.91 -9.42 -42.40
C PHE A 78 5.80 -10.37 -42.88
N GLY A 79 4.52 -9.98 -42.81
CA GLY A 79 3.40 -10.79 -43.29
C GLY A 79 3.05 -11.99 -42.40
N PHE A 80 3.40 -11.95 -41.12
CA PHE A 80 3.06 -12.97 -40.13
C PHE A 80 1.74 -12.70 -39.39
N GLU A 81 1.02 -11.64 -39.75
CA GLU A 81 -0.28 -11.21 -39.19
C GLU A 81 -1.39 -11.16 -40.24
#